data_AF-A0AAW5ZE23-F1
#
_entry.id   AF-A0AAW5ZE23-F1
#
_cell.length_a   1.000
_cell.length_b   1.000
_cell.length_c   1.000
_cell.angle_alpha   90.00
_cell.angle_beta   90.00
_cell.angle_gamma   90.00
#
_symmetry.space_group_name_H-M   'P 1'
#
loop_
_entity.id
_entity.type
_entity.pdbx_description
1 polymer ?
#
loop_
_entity_poly.entity_id
_entity_poly.type
_entity_poly.pdbx_seq_one_letter_code
_entity_poly.pdbx_strand_id
1 'polypeptide(L)'
;MDIEPARQEVNIFRGLYQTGKYSDIYKITSSDFQTATSEKKFIDIMNEAKEKDLGTYKKSTLKTEKITRGLFSNDEITLIYFSEYSKRIVQEVFVFNVEDKKVKLKGYRYDSIN
;
A
#
# COMPACT_ATOMS: atom_id res chain seq x y z
N MET A 1 -11.58 -15.49 4.13
CA MET A 1 -11.31 -14.07 3.82
C MET A 1 -11.18 -13.94 2.32
N ASP A 2 -11.94 -13.04 1.71
CA ASP A 2 -11.84 -12.73 0.28
C ASP A 2 -10.67 -11.76 0.05
N ILE A 3 -9.88 -12.01 -1.00
CA ILE A 3 -8.69 -11.22 -1.34
C ILE A 3 -9.01 -10.09 -2.31
N GLU A 4 -10.13 -10.17 -3.03
CA GLU A 4 -10.54 -9.18 -4.03
C GLU A 4 -10.66 -7.76 -3.47
N PRO A 5 -11.22 -7.53 -2.26
CA PRO A 5 -11.25 -6.19 -1.69
C PRO A 5 -9.85 -5.59 -1.48
N ALA A 6 -8.84 -6.41 -1.13
CA ALA A 6 -7.47 -5.93 -1.00
C ALA A 6 -6.86 -5.53 -2.35
N ARG A 7 -7.16 -6.27 -3.42
CA ARG A 7 -6.75 -5.89 -4.79
C ARG A 7 -7.38 -4.57 -5.23
N GLN A 8 -8.65 -4.34 -4.85
CA GLN A 8 -9.33 -3.08 -5.11
C GLN A 8 -8.67 -1.91 -4.37
N GLU A 9 -8.32 -2.09 -3.09
CA GLU A 9 -7.61 -1.08 -2.31
C GLU A 9 -6.24 -0.73 -2.92
N VAL A 10 -5.51 -1.70 -3.49
CA VAL A 10 -4.26 -1.41 -4.23
C VAL A 10 -4.52 -0.52 -5.46
N ASN A 11 -5.59 -0.77 -6.20
CA ASN A 11 -5.94 0.05 -7.35
C ASN A 11 -6.35 1.48 -6.93
N ILE A 12 -7.11 1.61 -5.84
CA ILE A 12 -7.47 2.90 -5.24
C ILE A 12 -6.20 3.65 -4.81
N PHE A 13 -5.31 2.98 -4.07
CA PHE A 13 -4.02 3.54 -3.65
C PHE A 13 -3.24 4.12 -4.83
N ARG A 14 -3.13 3.36 -5.93
CA ARG A 14 -2.39 3.80 -7.12
C ARG A 14 -3.04 4.97 -7.84
N GLY A 15 -4.37 4.99 -7.96
CA GLY A 15 -5.09 6.13 -8.52
C GLY A 15 -4.89 7.41 -7.69
N LEU A 16 -4.93 7.28 -6.36
CA LEU A 16 -4.65 8.40 -5.45
C LEU A 16 -3.18 8.84 -5.50
N TYR A 17 -2.25 7.89 -5.60
CA TYR A 17 -0.83 8.17 -5.74
C TYR A 17 -0.53 8.97 -7.03
N GLN A 18 -1.11 8.55 -8.15
CA GLN A 18 -0.95 9.25 -9.43
C GLN A 18 -1.48 10.68 -9.36
N THR A 19 -2.63 10.89 -8.72
CA THR A 19 -3.26 12.21 -8.55
C THR A 19 -2.67 13.05 -7.42
N GLY A 20 -1.74 12.52 -6.63
CA GLY A 20 -1.11 13.23 -5.50
C GLY A 20 -2.01 13.39 -4.28
N LYS A 21 -3.13 12.65 -4.23
CA LYS A 21 -4.12 12.71 -3.13
C LYS A 21 -3.70 11.85 -1.94
N TYR A 22 -2.52 12.14 -1.38
CA TYR A 22 -1.94 11.29 -0.32
C TYR A 22 -2.70 11.35 1.01
N SER A 23 -3.37 12.47 1.33
CA SER A 23 -4.29 12.56 2.47
C SER A 23 -5.42 11.52 2.35
N ASP A 24 -5.94 11.30 1.14
CA ASP A 24 -6.99 10.29 0.92
C ASP A 24 -6.45 8.86 1.04
N ILE A 25 -5.18 8.63 0.68
CA ILE A 25 -4.51 7.35 0.97
C ILE A 25 -4.40 7.15 2.48
N TYR A 26 -4.02 8.19 3.24
CA TYR A 26 -3.89 8.08 4.68
C TYR A 26 -5.22 7.69 5.36
N LYS A 27 -6.36 8.21 4.88
CA LYS A 27 -7.69 7.88 5.43
C LYS A 27 -8.12 6.40 5.25
N ILE A 28 -7.56 5.70 4.25
CA ILE A 28 -7.83 4.27 4.04
C ILE A 28 -6.88 3.34 4.80
N THR A 29 -5.89 3.91 5.51
CA THR A 29 -5.00 3.13 6.39
C THR A 29 -5.72 2.64 7.65
N SER A 30 -5.17 1.60 8.26
CA SER A 30 -5.63 1.00 9.51
C SER A 30 -5.47 1.95 10.69
N SER A 31 -6.25 1.74 11.75
CA SER A 31 -6.12 2.46 13.01
C SER A 31 -4.70 2.39 13.62
N ASP A 32 -4.07 1.20 13.58
CA ASP A 32 -2.70 0.98 14.03
C ASP A 32 -1.70 1.86 13.26
N PHE A 33 -1.86 1.94 11.93
CA PHE A 33 -1.01 2.76 11.07
C PHE A 33 -1.12 4.25 11.44
N GLN A 34 -2.34 4.74 11.63
CA GLN A 34 -2.61 6.14 11.99
C GLN A 34 -2.09 6.49 13.39
N THR A 35 -1.97 5.50 14.27
CA THR A 35 -1.35 5.67 15.59
C THR A 35 0.19 5.72 15.48
N ALA A 36 0.77 4.91 14.59
CA ALA A 36 2.22 4.81 14.43
C ALA A 36 2.84 5.95 13.62
N THR A 37 2.09 6.56 12.69
CA THR A 37 2.58 7.61 11.79
C THR A 37 1.54 8.69 11.60
N SER A 38 1.92 9.96 11.74
CA SER A 38 1.02 11.08 11.47
C SER A 38 0.76 11.29 9.99
N GLU A 39 -0.40 11.84 9.66
CA GLU A 39 -0.78 12.17 8.27
C GLU A 39 0.27 13.01 7.56
N LYS A 40 0.78 14.07 8.23
CA LYS A 40 1.81 14.94 7.67
C LYS A 40 3.07 14.13 7.29
N LYS A 41 3.57 13.30 8.21
CA LYS A 41 4.78 12.49 7.97
C LYS A 41 4.57 11.51 6.82
N PHE A 42 3.39 10.90 6.75
CA PHE A 42 3.03 10.04 5.63
C PHE A 42 3.04 10.80 4.30
N ILE A 43 2.40 11.96 4.25
CA ILE A 43 2.36 12.81 3.04
C ILE A 43 3.78 13.21 2.60
N ASP A 44 4.64 13.60 3.55
CA ASP A 44 6.03 13.97 3.26
C ASP A 44 6.80 12.80 2.63
N ILE A 45 6.65 11.58 3.18
CA ILE A 45 7.26 10.36 2.63
C ILE A 45 6.74 10.06 1.22
N MET A 46 5.44 10.17 0.99
CA MET A 46 4.84 9.88 -0.32
C MET A 46 5.24 10.92 -1.39
N ASN A 47 5.34 12.18 -1.00
CA ASN A 47 5.88 13.25 -1.85
C ASN A 47 7.33 12.95 -2.23
N GLU A 48 8.17 12.64 -1.24
CA GLU A 48 9.57 12.30 -1.48
C GLU A 48 9.73 11.07 -2.38
N ALA A 49 8.93 10.02 -2.14
CA ALA A 49 8.89 8.84 -2.98
C ALA A 49 8.53 9.19 -4.44
N LYS A 50 7.51 10.03 -4.67
CA LYS A 50 7.15 10.42 -6.05
C LYS A 50 8.19 11.33 -6.69
N GLU A 51 8.60 12.39 -6.00
CA GLU A 51 9.42 13.44 -6.58
C GLU A 51 10.86 13.02 -6.78
N LYS A 52 11.44 12.27 -5.83
CA LYS A 52 12.87 11.92 -5.87
C LYS A 52 13.08 10.50 -6.39
N ASP A 53 12.24 9.56 -5.99
CA ASP A 53 12.61 8.14 -6.03
C ASP A 53 11.94 7.32 -7.16
N LEU A 54 10.61 7.20 -7.09
CA LEU A 54 9.77 6.38 -7.97
C LEU A 54 9.32 7.14 -9.22
N GLY A 55 8.80 8.36 -9.06
CA GLY A 55 8.11 9.07 -10.13
C GLY A 55 6.69 8.55 -10.38
N THR A 56 6.25 8.60 -11.63
CA THR A 56 4.87 8.26 -12.02
C THR A 56 4.70 6.75 -12.17
N TYR A 57 3.64 6.19 -11.58
CA TYR A 57 3.26 4.79 -11.76
C TYR A 57 2.90 4.50 -13.23
N LYS A 58 3.44 3.41 -13.79
CA LYS A 58 3.13 2.96 -15.16
C LYS A 58 2.26 1.70 -15.16
N LYS A 59 2.79 0.61 -14.61
CA LYS A 59 2.11 -0.69 -14.56
C LYS A 59 2.71 -1.55 -13.45
N SER A 60 2.02 -2.64 -13.12
CA SER A 60 2.51 -3.63 -12.18
C SER A 60 2.04 -5.03 -12.56
N THR A 61 2.71 -6.01 -12.00
CA THR A 61 2.34 -7.42 -12.09
C THR A 61 2.28 -7.98 -10.68
N LEU A 62 1.14 -8.55 -10.30
CA LEU A 62 0.99 -9.28 -9.05
C LEU A 62 1.90 -10.50 -9.06
N LYS A 63 2.69 -10.67 -8.00
CA LYS A 63 3.63 -11.79 -7.85
C LYS A 63 3.20 -12.75 -6.76
N THR A 64 2.77 -12.23 -5.63
CA THR A 64 2.40 -13.06 -4.47
C THR A 64 1.15 -12.53 -3.82
N GLU A 65 0.34 -13.49 -3.37
CA GLU A 65 -0.84 -13.29 -2.56
C GLU A 65 -0.76 -14.23 -1.38
N LYS A 66 -0.84 -13.66 -0.17
CA LYS A 66 -0.76 -14.45 1.05
C LYS A 66 -1.81 -13.96 2.04
N ILE A 67 -2.57 -14.90 2.57
CA ILE A 67 -3.44 -14.66 3.72
C ILE A 67 -2.78 -15.32 4.92
N THR A 68 -2.42 -14.52 5.92
CA THR A 68 -1.86 -14.98 7.19
C THR A 68 -2.97 -14.91 8.22
N ARG A 69 -3.37 -16.07 8.75
CA ARG A 69 -4.38 -16.13 9.81
C ARG A 69 -3.71 -15.95 11.17
N GLY A 70 -4.17 -14.95 11.91
CA GLY A 70 -3.66 -14.68 13.25
C GLY A 70 -4.28 -15.64 14.27
N LEU A 71 -3.47 -16.35 15.05
CA LEU A 71 -3.98 -17.15 16.18
C LEU A 71 -4.48 -16.26 17.33
N PHE A 72 -3.88 -15.08 17.48
CA PHE A 72 -4.19 -14.09 18.53
C PHE A 72 -4.32 -12.66 17.98
N SER A 73 -4.41 -12.51 16.66
CA SER A 73 -4.46 -11.21 15.98
C SER A 73 -5.44 -11.27 14.81
N ASN A 74 -5.78 -10.11 14.25
CA ASN A 74 -6.55 -10.04 13.01
C ASN A 74 -5.81 -10.77 11.88
N ASP A 75 -6.58 -11.38 10.99
CA ASP A 75 -6.10 -11.93 9.73
C ASP A 75 -5.46 -10.81 8.89
N GLU A 76 -4.35 -11.13 8.23
CA GLU A 76 -3.60 -10.23 7.37
C GLU A 76 -3.59 -10.72 5.93
N ILE A 77 -3.70 -9.78 4.99
CA ILE A 77 -3.54 -10.04 3.56
C ILE A 77 -2.27 -9.33 3.11
N THR A 78 -1.32 -10.07 2.54
CA THR A 78 -0.14 -9.51 1.91
C THR A 78 -0.23 -9.67 0.39
N LEU A 79 -0.12 -8.55 -0.32
CA LEU A 79 -0.02 -8.52 -1.79
C LEU A 79 1.35 -7.98 -2.18
N ILE A 80 2.07 -8.73 -3.01
CA ILE A 80 3.39 -8.33 -3.52
C ILE A 80 3.30 -8.11 -5.02
N TYR A 81 3.71 -6.92 -5.47
CA TYR A 81 3.72 -6.55 -6.88
C TYR A 81 5.14 -6.23 -7.33
N PHE A 82 5.46 -6.57 -8.58
CA PHE A 82 6.54 -5.90 -9.30
C PHE A 82 5.96 -4.75 -10.08
N SER A 83 6.43 -3.55 -9.81
CA SER A 83 5.86 -2.31 -10.31
C SER A 83 6.90 -1.48 -11.02
N GLU A 84 6.53 -1.07 -12.24
CA GLU A 84 7.31 -0.16 -13.04
C GLU A 84 6.82 1.26 -12.80
N TYR A 85 7.73 2.10 -12.31
CA TYR A 85 7.53 3.54 -12.23
C TYR A 85 8.40 4.24 -13.28
N SER A 86 8.23 5.56 -13.42
CA SER A 86 8.99 6.33 -14.41
C SER A 86 10.48 6.36 -14.16
N LYS A 87 10.93 6.23 -12.90
CA LYS A 87 12.35 6.30 -12.53
C LYS A 87 12.99 4.94 -12.24
N ARG A 88 12.22 3.94 -11.83
CA ARG A 88 12.74 2.62 -11.44
C ARG A 88 11.67 1.53 -11.42
N ILE A 89 12.13 0.30 -11.27
CA ILE A 89 11.31 -0.89 -11.04
C ILE A 89 11.48 -1.30 -9.58
N VAL A 90 10.38 -1.53 -8.89
CA VAL A 90 10.36 -1.88 -7.46
C VAL A 90 9.49 -3.09 -7.19
N GLN A 91 9.81 -3.78 -6.10
CA GLN A 91 8.90 -4.72 -5.47
C GLN A 91 8.07 -3.95 -4.44
N GLU A 92 6.77 -3.77 -4.68
CA GLU A 92 5.85 -3.22 -3.70
C GLU A 92 5.28 -4.33 -2.81
N VAL A 93 5.23 -4.09 -1.51
CA VAL A 93 4.58 -4.97 -0.54
C VAL A 93 3.48 -4.19 0.16
N PHE A 94 2.25 -4.63 -0.04
CA PHE A 94 1.06 -4.13 0.65
C PHE A 94 0.64 -5.14 1.70
N VAL A 95 0.44 -4.67 2.93
CA VAL A 95 -0.10 -5.46 4.03
C VAL A 95 -1.40 -4.83 4.46
N PHE A 96 -2.46 -5.63 4.47
CA PHE A 96 -3.79 -5.22 4.89
C PHE A 96 -4.24 -6.04 6.08
N ASN A 97 -5.07 -5.44 6.91
CA ASN A 97 -5.87 -6.13 7.92
C ASN A 97 -7.37 -5.89 7.62
N VAL A 98 -8.22 -6.66 8.30
CA VAL A 98 -9.67 -6.41 8.28
C VAL A 98 -10.07 -5.74 9.58
N GLU A 99 -10.58 -4.52 9.48
CA GLU A 99 -11.16 -3.73 10.57
C GLU A 99 -12.61 -3.42 10.22
N ASP A 100 -13.55 -3.71 11.13
CA ASP A 100 -14.98 -3.45 10.91
C ASP A 100 -15.53 -3.99 9.58
N LYS A 101 -15.09 -5.19 9.19
CA LYS A 101 -15.41 -5.86 7.91
C LYS A 101 -14.91 -5.13 6.66
N LYS A 102 -14.02 -4.14 6.80
CA LYS A 102 -13.36 -3.44 5.71
C LYS A 102 -11.88 -3.77 5.68
N VAL A 103 -11.34 -3.91 4.48
CA VAL A 103 -9.89 -4.06 4.30
C VAL A 103 -9.24 -2.69 4.49
N LYS A 104 -8.21 -2.63 5.33
CA LYS A 104 -7.48 -1.40 5.66
C LYS A 104 -5.99 -1.59 5.45
N LEU A 105 -5.33 -0.56 4.93
CA LEU A 105 -3.89 -0.61 4.68
C LEU A 105 -3.15 -0.52 6.01
N LYS A 106 -2.56 -1.65 6.44
CA LYS A 106 -1.78 -1.76 7.67
C LYS A 106 -0.30 -1.43 7.44
N GLY A 107 0.21 -1.66 6.24
CA GLY A 107 1.59 -1.37 5.91
C GLY A 107 1.82 -1.29 4.41
N TYR A 108 2.72 -0.39 4.03
CA TYR A 108 3.19 -0.25 2.66
C TYR A 108 4.69 -0.04 2.68
N ARG A 109 5.41 -0.80 1.86
CA ARG A 109 6.82 -0.57 1.57
C ARG A 109 7.12 -0.93 0.13
N TYR A 110 8.23 -0.41 -0.37
CA TYR A 110 8.74 -0.79 -1.67
C TYR A 110 10.26 -0.94 -1.60
N ASP A 111 10.78 -1.94 -2.29
CA ASP A 111 12.20 -2.24 -2.35
C ASP A 111 12.67 -2.18 -3.81
N SER A 112 13.85 -1.60 -4.05
CA SER A 112 14.47 -1.63 -5.38
C SER A 112 14.81 -3.06 -5.79
N ILE A 113 14.53 -3.43 -7.05
CA ILE A 113 14.93 -4.73 -7.61
C ILE A 113 16.33 -4.64 -8.29
N ASN A 114 16.90 -3.44 -8.37
CA ASN A 114 18.27 -3.20 -8.83
C ASN A 114 19.29 -3.32 -7.70
#